data_AF-A0A542WZT9-F1
#
_entry.id   AF-A0A542WZT9-F1
#
_cell.length_a   1.000
_cell.length_b   1.000
_cell.length_c   1.000
_cell.angle_alpha   90.00
_cell.angle_beta   90.00
_cell.angle_gamma   90.00
#
_symmetry.space_group_name_H-M   'P 1'
#
loop_
_entity.id
_entity.type
_entity.pdbx_description
1 polymer ?
#
loop_
_entity_poly.entity_id
_entity_poly.type
_entity_poly.pdbx_seq_one_letter_code
_entity_poly.pdbx_strand_id
1 'polypeptide(L)'
;MILTALLLAAAVWAWPGRRERALLRVAVLDTADAGAEAGAVSVPWWRREVRLPRRSGSGREEVVQQLLSGLAAGLGAGLAAPAALSAAVASLPAAVRRDAALVRALGALETAVAGGGSAGAAWVDLGQQLRLPVALQVGRAWTISERLGSPLSEAVRSALDAHNARRAVERAFAAQAAGPRATAQLLTWLPLLGVLLMPVLGVAPTSAYPPAVLLLAVAPGLLLLLAGRRLTR
;
A
#
# COMPACT_ATOMS: atom_id res chain seq x y z
N MET A 1 13.10 -22.66 -28.76
CA MET A 1 14.07 -22.37 -27.67
C MET A 1 14.03 -20.92 -27.21
N ILE A 2 14.13 -19.92 -28.11
CA ILE A 2 14.02 -18.50 -27.75
C ILE A 2 12.64 -18.18 -27.13
N LEU A 3 11.57 -18.78 -27.66
CA LEU A 3 10.20 -18.60 -27.18
C LEU A 3 9.98 -19.13 -25.75
N THR A 4 10.58 -20.28 -25.40
CA THR A 4 10.46 -20.89 -24.06
C THR A 4 11.29 -20.14 -23.04
N ALA A 5 12.47 -19.65 -23.41
CA ALA A 5 13.28 -18.76 -22.57
C ALA A 5 12.57 -17.41 -22.34
N LEU A 6 11.94 -16.84 -23.37
CA LEU A 6 11.11 -15.64 -23.25
C LEU A 6 9.86 -15.87 -22.38
N LEU A 7 9.23 -17.04 -22.47
CA LEU A 7 8.07 -17.39 -21.63
C LEU A 7 8.47 -17.61 -20.16
N LEU A 8 9.63 -18.21 -19.88
CA LEU A 8 10.18 -18.33 -18.53
C LEU A 8 10.59 -16.97 -17.96
N ALA A 9 11.28 -16.14 -18.75
CA ALA A 9 11.63 -14.78 -18.36
C ALA A 9 10.37 -13.93 -18.11
N ALA A 10 9.36 -14.03 -18.97
CA ALA A 10 8.08 -13.37 -18.79
C ALA A 10 7.30 -13.92 -17.59
N ALA A 11 7.38 -15.21 -17.29
CA ALA A 11 6.74 -15.82 -16.12
C ALA A 11 7.42 -15.40 -14.81
N VAL A 12 8.75 -15.29 -14.79
CA VAL A 12 9.54 -14.77 -13.66
C VAL A 12 9.29 -13.27 -13.48
N TRP A 13 9.19 -12.51 -14.57
CA TRP A 13 8.93 -11.07 -14.54
C TRP A 13 7.47 -10.74 -14.20
N ALA A 14 6.53 -11.61 -14.61
CA ALA A 14 5.12 -11.57 -14.22
C ALA A 14 4.84 -12.23 -12.86
N TRP A 15 5.85 -12.83 -12.21
CA TRP A 15 5.69 -13.43 -10.90
C TRP A 15 5.36 -12.34 -9.86
N PRO A 16 4.21 -12.42 -9.20
CA PRO A 16 3.62 -11.27 -8.57
C PRO A 16 4.18 -11.11 -7.15
N GLY A 17 5.04 -10.11 -6.95
CA GLY A 17 5.24 -9.43 -5.66
C GLY A 17 3.97 -8.76 -5.09
N ARG A 18 2.76 -9.18 -5.54
CA ARG A 18 1.44 -8.69 -5.14
C ARG A 18 0.61 -9.74 -4.37
N ARG A 19 1.02 -11.02 -4.31
CA ARG A 19 0.26 -12.08 -3.61
C ARG A 19 0.38 -12.07 -2.08
N GLU A 20 1.43 -11.46 -1.52
CA GLU A 20 1.69 -11.51 -0.07
C GLU A 20 0.72 -10.65 0.77
N ARG A 21 0.01 -9.68 0.18
CA ARG A 21 -0.98 -8.83 0.89
C ARG A 21 -2.27 -9.55 1.27
N ALA A 22 -2.56 -10.70 0.65
CA ALA A 22 -3.73 -11.50 0.98
C ALA A 22 -3.48 -12.38 2.22
N LEU A 23 -2.25 -12.89 2.37
CA LEU A 23 -1.86 -13.71 3.53
C LEU A 23 -1.60 -12.86 4.78
N LEU A 24 -1.13 -11.61 4.60
CA LEU A 24 -1.01 -10.60 5.68
C LEU A 24 -2.34 -10.27 6.38
N ARG A 25 -3.49 -10.62 5.79
CA ARG A 25 -4.83 -10.36 6.37
C ARG A 25 -5.32 -11.44 7.33
N VAL A 26 -4.86 -12.67 7.18
CA VAL A 26 -5.35 -13.80 7.99
C VAL A 26 -4.55 -13.89 9.31
N ALA A 27 -3.24 -13.66 9.28
CA ALA A 27 -2.40 -13.74 10.48
C ALA A 27 -2.64 -12.60 11.49
N VAL A 28 -3.03 -11.40 11.03
CA VAL A 28 -3.27 -10.24 11.92
C VAL A 28 -4.60 -10.36 12.68
N LEU A 29 -5.54 -11.16 12.20
CA LEU A 29 -6.80 -11.41 12.91
C LEU A 29 -6.62 -12.39 14.08
N ASP A 30 -5.63 -13.27 14.02
CA ASP A 30 -5.42 -14.30 15.05
C ASP A 30 -4.67 -13.77 16.28
N THR A 31 -3.80 -12.76 16.12
CA THR A 31 -3.04 -12.17 17.24
C THR A 31 -3.77 -11.02 17.94
N ALA A 32 -4.84 -10.49 17.34
CA ALA A 32 -5.61 -9.38 17.92
C ALA A 32 -6.59 -9.82 19.02
N ASP A 33 -7.01 -11.09 19.02
CA ASP A 33 -7.89 -11.65 20.06
C ASP A 33 -7.13 -12.01 21.35
N ALA A 34 -5.79 -11.99 21.34
CA ALA A 34 -4.99 -12.42 22.49
C ALA A 34 -4.69 -11.31 23.53
N GLY A 35 -5.16 -10.06 23.35
CA GLY A 35 -4.69 -8.95 24.21
C GLY A 35 -5.63 -7.77 24.46
N ALA A 36 -6.94 -7.86 24.17
CA ALA A 36 -7.84 -6.71 24.25
C ALA A 36 -8.95 -6.83 25.31
N GLU A 37 -8.58 -7.06 26.57
CA GLU A 37 -9.44 -6.71 27.72
C GLU A 37 -9.21 -5.24 28.12
N ALA A 38 -9.71 -4.30 27.30
CA ALA A 38 -9.98 -2.92 27.70
C ALA A 38 -10.85 -2.22 26.64
N GLY A 39 -12.17 -2.22 26.86
CA GLY A 39 -13.11 -1.23 26.30
C GLY A 39 -13.09 -1.02 24.78
N ALA A 40 -13.30 -2.07 23.97
CA ALA A 40 -13.40 -1.92 22.52
C ALA A 40 -14.86 -1.73 22.08
N VAL A 41 -15.15 -0.54 21.52
CA VAL A 41 -16.34 -0.32 20.69
C VAL A 41 -16.28 -1.33 19.52
N SER A 42 -17.24 -2.25 19.48
CA SER A 42 -17.32 -3.31 18.49
C SER A 42 -17.64 -2.74 17.11
N VAL A 43 -16.62 -2.67 16.24
CA VAL A 43 -16.83 -2.34 14.82
C VAL A 43 -17.15 -3.64 14.08
N PRO A 44 -18.31 -3.76 13.41
CA PRO A 44 -18.69 -5.02 12.78
C PRO A 44 -17.76 -5.42 11.62
N TRP A 45 -17.34 -6.68 11.64
CA TRP A 45 -16.42 -7.35 10.69
C TRP A 45 -16.90 -7.38 9.21
N TRP A 46 -18.17 -7.04 8.94
CA TRP A 46 -18.78 -7.12 7.61
C TRP A 46 -18.66 -5.85 6.75
N ARG A 47 -18.01 -4.77 7.23
CA ARG A 47 -17.70 -3.61 6.38
C ARG A 47 -16.57 -3.96 5.41
N ARG A 48 -16.97 -4.53 4.28
CA ARG A 48 -16.21 -4.66 3.02
C ARG A 48 -15.31 -3.44 2.81
N GLU A 49 -14.02 -3.60 3.11
CA GLU A 49 -12.98 -2.68 2.66
C GLU A 49 -12.91 -2.77 1.13
N VAL A 50 -13.55 -1.80 0.47
CA VAL A 50 -13.38 -1.54 -0.97
C VAL A 50 -11.92 -1.16 -1.18
N ARG A 51 -11.10 -2.14 -1.57
CA ARG A 51 -9.70 -1.92 -1.91
C ARG A 51 -9.62 -1.35 -3.32
N LEU A 52 -9.44 -0.03 -3.41
CA LEU A 52 -9.03 0.61 -4.65
C LEU A 52 -7.60 0.20 -5.02
N PRO A 53 -7.31 -0.01 -6.31
CA PRO A 53 -6.04 -0.57 -6.75
C PRO A 53 -4.91 0.42 -6.53
N ARG A 54 -3.93 0.04 -5.70
CA ARG A 54 -2.70 0.79 -5.47
C ARG A 54 -1.84 0.75 -6.73
N ARG A 55 -1.88 1.83 -7.51
CA ARG A 55 -1.01 2.06 -8.67
C ARG A 55 -0.32 3.42 -8.48
N SER A 56 0.98 3.37 -8.22
CA SER A 56 1.95 4.46 -8.43
C SER A 56 1.56 5.84 -7.88
N GLY A 57 1.66 6.04 -6.56
CA GLY A 57 1.37 7.33 -5.90
C GLY A 57 2.26 7.63 -4.69
N SER A 58 3.47 7.07 -4.61
CA SER A 58 4.32 7.17 -3.41
C SER A 58 4.60 8.63 -3.00
N GLY A 59 4.86 9.52 -3.96
CA GLY A 59 5.18 10.92 -3.67
C GLY A 59 4.02 11.71 -3.04
N ARG A 60 2.80 11.60 -3.57
CA ARG A 60 1.64 12.36 -3.04
C ARG A 60 1.14 11.82 -1.70
N GLU A 61 1.19 10.50 -1.48
CA GLU A 61 0.85 9.90 -0.18
C GLU A 61 1.81 10.38 0.93
N GLU A 62 3.10 10.47 0.62
CA GLU A 62 4.13 10.93 1.56
C GLU A 62 3.98 12.42 1.89
N VAL A 63 3.65 13.25 0.90
CA VAL A 63 3.33 14.67 1.10
C VAL A 63 2.12 14.86 2.00
N VAL A 64 1.04 14.09 1.79
CA VAL A 64 -0.14 14.19 2.66
C VAL A 64 0.19 13.74 4.08
N GLN A 65 1.04 12.72 4.26
CA GLN A 65 1.50 12.32 5.60
C GLN A 65 2.30 13.43 6.28
N GLN A 66 3.22 14.07 5.57
CA GLN A 66 3.98 15.22 6.08
C GLN A 66 3.05 16.38 6.47
N LEU A 67 2.02 16.66 5.65
CA LEU A 67 1.01 17.65 5.96
C LEU A 67 0.25 17.30 7.26
N LEU A 68 -0.17 16.05 7.41
CA LEU A 68 -0.90 15.58 8.59
C LEU A 68 -0.03 15.64 9.85
N SER A 69 1.25 15.30 9.75
CA SER A 69 2.20 15.45 10.86
C SER A 69 2.37 16.92 11.27
N GLY A 70 2.51 17.83 10.31
CA GLY A 70 2.59 19.28 10.58
C GLY A 70 1.29 19.81 11.21
N LEU A 71 0.14 19.37 10.71
CA LEU A 71 -1.17 19.74 11.24
C LEU A 71 -1.36 19.22 12.67
N ALA A 72 -1.00 17.97 12.95
CA ALA A 72 -1.06 17.40 14.30
C ALA A 72 -0.13 18.13 15.28
N ALA A 73 1.08 18.49 14.84
CA ALA A 73 2.01 19.29 15.64
C ALA A 73 1.46 20.68 15.95
N GLY A 74 0.88 21.37 14.95
CA GLY A 74 0.27 22.67 15.13
C GLY A 74 -0.93 22.64 16.08
N LEU A 75 -1.82 21.66 15.92
CA LEU A 75 -2.94 21.43 16.83
C LEU A 75 -2.45 21.09 18.25
N GLY A 76 -1.41 20.27 18.38
CA GLY A 76 -0.78 19.93 19.66
C GLY A 76 -0.13 21.13 20.35
N ALA A 77 0.34 22.10 19.59
CA ALA A 77 0.85 23.38 20.08
C ALA A 77 -0.27 24.39 20.41
N GLY A 78 -1.55 24.00 20.30
CA GLY A 78 -2.70 24.85 20.60
C GLY A 78 -3.11 25.80 19.47
N LEU A 79 -2.58 25.65 18.25
CA LEU A 79 -3.03 26.42 17.10
C LEU A 79 -4.46 26.02 16.72
N ALA A 80 -5.26 27.00 16.30
CA ALA A 80 -6.55 26.74 15.66
C ALA A 80 -6.34 25.94 14.36
N ALA A 81 -7.30 25.09 14.00
CA ALA A 81 -7.19 24.22 12.82
C ALA A 81 -6.82 24.93 11.50
N PRO A 82 -7.37 26.13 11.18
CA PRO A 82 -6.95 26.88 9.97
C PRO A 82 -5.48 27.32 10.02
N ALA A 83 -4.99 27.75 11.20
CA ALA A 83 -3.61 28.16 11.39
C ALA A 83 -2.64 26.97 11.35
N ALA A 84 -3.03 25.84 11.95
CA ALA A 84 -2.24 24.61 11.89
C ALA A 84 -2.13 24.05 10.47
N LEU A 85 -3.23 24.08 9.69
CA LEU A 85 -3.23 23.64 8.31
C LEU A 85 -2.37 24.53 7.43
N SER A 86 -2.50 25.85 7.52
CA SER A 86 -1.71 26.80 6.72
C SER A 86 -0.21 26.70 7.04
N ALA A 87 0.16 26.54 8.31
CA ALA A 87 1.54 26.27 8.70
C ALA A 87 2.05 24.95 8.10
N ALA A 88 1.24 23.90 8.13
CA ALA A 88 1.59 22.61 7.52
C ALA A 88 1.77 22.72 6.00
N VAL A 89 0.88 23.43 5.29
CA VAL A 89 0.99 23.67 3.84
C VAL A 89 2.26 24.48 3.52
N ALA A 90 2.55 25.51 4.30
CA ALA A 90 3.75 26.34 4.12
C ALA A 90 5.05 25.54 4.29
N SER A 91 5.05 24.53 5.17
CA SER A 91 6.21 23.66 5.42
C SER A 91 6.50 22.64 4.30
N LEU A 92 5.63 22.54 3.29
CA LEU A 92 5.81 21.57 2.21
C LEU A 92 7.03 21.88 1.32
N PRO A 93 7.72 20.85 0.80
CA PRO A 93 8.87 21.02 -0.08
C PRO A 93 8.54 21.80 -1.36
N ALA A 94 9.50 22.57 -1.89
CA ALA A 94 9.33 23.33 -3.13
C ALA A 94 8.95 22.45 -4.35
N ALA A 95 9.37 21.18 -4.35
CA ALA A 95 9.01 20.21 -5.38
C ALA A 95 7.48 19.98 -5.45
N VAL A 96 6.81 20.01 -4.30
CA VAL A 96 5.36 19.82 -4.17
C VAL A 96 4.59 21.01 -4.75
N ARG A 97 5.14 22.22 -4.62
CA ARG A 97 4.54 23.46 -5.16
C ARG A 97 4.45 23.48 -6.69
N ARG A 98 5.16 22.57 -7.39
CA ARG A 98 5.07 22.43 -8.86
C ARG A 98 3.88 21.58 -9.30
N ASP A 99 3.26 20.81 -8.40
CA ASP A 99 2.08 20.00 -8.71
C ASP A 99 0.80 20.86 -8.65
N ALA A 100 0.41 21.42 -9.79
CA ALA A 100 -0.74 22.33 -9.88
C ALA A 100 -2.06 21.70 -9.41
N ALA A 101 -2.24 20.38 -9.57
CA ALA A 101 -3.44 19.69 -9.12
C ALA A 101 -3.50 19.61 -7.59
N LEU A 102 -2.36 19.27 -6.97
CA LEU A 102 -2.25 19.21 -5.53
C LEU A 102 -2.36 20.60 -4.88
N VAL A 103 -1.67 21.61 -5.43
CA VAL A 103 -1.74 22.98 -4.92
C VAL A 103 -3.17 23.52 -4.97
N ARG A 104 -3.90 23.27 -6.05
CA ARG A 104 -5.31 23.69 -6.17
C ARG A 104 -6.19 22.99 -5.14
N ALA A 105 -6.00 21.69 -4.93
CA ALA A 105 -6.76 20.92 -3.95
C ALA A 105 -6.45 21.35 -2.51
N LEU A 106 -5.18 21.64 -2.19
CA LEU A 106 -4.78 22.17 -0.88
C LEU A 106 -5.34 23.57 -0.64
N GLY A 107 -5.31 24.46 -1.64
CA GLY A 107 -5.91 25.80 -1.54
C GLY A 107 -7.42 25.72 -1.29
N ALA A 108 -8.12 24.82 -1.98
CA ALA A 108 -9.55 24.58 -1.74
C ALA A 108 -9.82 24.08 -0.30
N LEU A 109 -8.98 23.17 0.21
CA LEU A 109 -9.04 22.69 1.58
C LEU A 109 -8.81 23.82 2.60
N GLU A 110 -7.77 24.65 2.40
CA GLU A 110 -7.50 25.81 3.27
C GLU A 110 -8.67 26.80 3.29
N THR A 111 -9.23 27.13 2.12
CA THR A 111 -10.41 28.02 2.05
C THR A 111 -11.63 27.44 2.75
N ALA A 112 -11.88 26.13 2.63
CA ALA A 112 -13.00 25.48 3.30
C ALA A 112 -12.84 25.49 4.84
N VAL A 113 -11.63 25.20 5.32
CA VAL A 113 -11.29 25.19 6.75
C VAL A 113 -11.33 26.61 7.33
N ALA A 114 -10.78 27.60 6.62
CA ALA A 114 -10.79 28.99 7.06
C ALA A 114 -12.20 29.61 7.07
N GLY A 115 -13.05 29.21 6.12
CA GLY A 115 -14.45 29.66 6.04
C GLY A 115 -15.38 29.03 7.06
N GLY A 116 -14.90 28.16 7.95
CA GLY A 116 -15.73 27.44 8.93
C GLY A 116 -16.61 26.36 8.30
N GLY A 117 -16.33 25.94 7.07
CA GLY A 117 -17.01 24.82 6.42
C GLY A 117 -16.59 23.47 7.02
N SER A 118 -17.23 22.38 6.58
CA SER A 118 -16.83 21.03 7.02
C SER A 118 -15.48 20.66 6.43
N ALA A 119 -14.44 20.70 7.26
CA ALA A 119 -13.09 20.30 6.90
C ALA A 119 -13.03 18.81 6.55
N GLY A 120 -13.88 18.00 7.20
CA GLY A 120 -14.02 16.59 6.86
C GLY A 120 -14.49 16.36 5.41
N ALA A 121 -15.47 17.13 4.94
CA ALA A 121 -15.94 17.07 3.55
C ALA A 121 -14.84 17.48 2.56
N ALA A 122 -14.14 18.59 2.85
CA ALA A 122 -13.05 19.09 2.00
C ALA A 122 -11.88 18.07 1.89
N TRP A 123 -11.56 17.36 2.97
CA TRP A 123 -10.60 16.27 2.96
C TRP A 123 -11.03 15.06 2.12
N VAL A 124 -12.33 14.71 2.18
CA VAL A 124 -12.89 13.65 1.33
C VAL A 124 -12.81 14.03 -0.14
N ASP A 125 -13.18 15.26 -0.50
CA ASP A 125 -13.11 15.75 -1.88
C ASP A 125 -11.68 15.73 -2.41
N LEU A 126 -10.71 16.18 -1.62
CA LEU A 126 -9.29 16.09 -1.95
C LEU A 126 -8.87 14.63 -2.20
N GLY A 127 -9.29 13.72 -1.32
CA GLY A 127 -9.00 12.28 -1.44
C GLY A 127 -9.62 11.65 -2.69
N GLN A 128 -10.81 12.09 -3.11
CA GLN A 128 -11.46 11.62 -4.34
C GLN A 128 -10.77 12.16 -5.59
N GLN A 129 -10.52 13.47 -5.64
CA GLN A 129 -9.89 14.16 -6.78
C GLN A 129 -8.48 13.61 -7.07
N LEU A 130 -7.69 13.41 -6.01
CA LEU A 130 -6.30 12.97 -6.13
C LEU A 130 -6.13 11.45 -5.98
N ARG A 131 -7.22 10.71 -5.73
CA ARG A 131 -7.24 9.27 -5.44
C ARG A 131 -6.29 8.88 -4.29
N LEU A 132 -6.34 9.64 -3.19
CA LEU A 132 -5.48 9.46 -2.01
C LEU A 132 -6.29 8.83 -0.86
N PRO A 133 -6.09 7.53 -0.57
CA PRO A 133 -6.85 6.83 0.46
C PRO A 133 -6.69 7.43 1.87
N VAL A 134 -5.47 7.92 2.18
CA VAL A 134 -5.17 8.53 3.48
C VAL A 134 -6.00 9.80 3.71
N ALA A 135 -6.18 10.65 2.69
CA ALA A 135 -7.01 11.85 2.78
C ALA A 135 -8.49 11.51 2.99
N LEU A 136 -9.00 10.46 2.32
CA LEU A 136 -10.37 9.97 2.55
C LEU A 136 -10.58 9.50 3.99
N GLN A 137 -9.58 8.82 4.56
CA GLN A 137 -9.67 8.30 5.92
C GLN A 137 -9.65 9.43 6.95
N VAL A 138 -8.77 10.41 6.77
CA VAL A 138 -8.72 11.62 7.62
C VAL A 138 -10.02 12.40 7.52
N GLY A 139 -10.54 12.64 6.31
CA GLY A 139 -11.79 13.39 6.14
C GLY A 139 -12.97 12.73 6.86
N ARG A 140 -13.08 11.40 6.82
CA ARG A 140 -14.10 10.66 7.57
C ARG A 140 -13.93 10.78 9.09
N ALA A 141 -12.70 10.60 9.57
CA ALA A 141 -12.41 10.74 11.01
C ALA A 141 -12.71 12.17 11.49
N TRP A 142 -12.36 13.17 10.68
CA TRP A 142 -12.62 14.57 10.94
C TRP A 142 -14.12 14.88 10.96
N THR A 143 -14.91 14.39 10.00
CA THR A 143 -16.38 14.54 10.01
C THR A 143 -17.00 13.91 11.26
N ILE A 144 -16.49 12.77 11.72
CA ILE A 144 -16.96 12.15 12.96
C ILE A 144 -16.63 13.05 14.16
N SER A 145 -15.42 13.60 14.22
CA SER A 145 -15.00 14.53 15.27
C SER A 145 -15.84 15.81 15.28
N GLU A 146 -16.11 16.42 14.12
CA GLU A 146 -16.97 17.60 13.95
C GLU A 146 -18.39 17.33 14.46
N ARG A 147 -18.95 16.14 14.18
CA ARG A 147 -20.31 15.77 14.60
C ARG A 147 -20.42 15.47 16.08
N LEU A 148 -19.39 14.88 16.68
CA LEU A 148 -19.39 14.44 18.07
C LEU A 148 -18.82 15.48 19.04
N GLY A 149 -18.27 16.61 18.54
CA GLY A 149 -17.63 17.63 19.37
C GLY A 149 -16.38 17.13 20.11
N SER A 150 -15.82 15.99 19.69
CA SER A 150 -14.62 15.40 20.29
C SER A 150 -13.37 16.21 19.90
N PRO A 151 -12.36 16.33 20.80
CA PRO A 151 -11.13 17.04 20.51
C PRO A 151 -10.43 16.46 19.27
N LEU A 152 -10.46 17.25 18.19
CA LEU A 152 -9.93 16.94 16.88
C LEU A 152 -8.46 16.46 16.90
N SER A 153 -7.65 17.03 17.80
CA SER A 153 -6.25 16.67 17.99
C SER A 153 -6.06 15.20 18.41
N GLU A 154 -7.01 14.64 19.15
CA GLU A 154 -6.98 13.25 19.60
C GLU A 154 -7.40 12.30 18.48
N ALA A 155 -8.42 12.68 17.68
CA ALA A 155 -8.83 11.93 16.49
C ALA A 155 -7.72 11.88 15.42
N VAL A 156 -7.04 13.01 15.16
CA VAL A 156 -5.93 13.07 14.18
C VAL A 156 -4.71 12.28 14.68
N ARG A 157 -4.35 12.38 15.96
CA ARG A 157 -3.28 11.54 16.55
C ARG A 157 -3.62 10.06 16.43
N SER A 158 -4.83 9.66 16.83
CA SER A 158 -5.27 8.27 16.74
C SER A 158 -5.17 7.73 15.31
N ALA A 159 -5.57 8.53 14.31
CA ALA A 159 -5.44 8.16 12.91
C ALA A 159 -3.98 8.03 12.44
N LEU A 160 -3.10 8.94 12.88
CA LEU A 160 -1.67 8.89 12.59
C LEU A 160 -0.99 7.69 13.24
N ASP A 161 -1.30 7.42 14.51
CA ASP A 161 -0.76 6.29 15.27
C ASP A 161 -1.19 4.95 14.66
N ALA A 162 -2.47 4.83 14.27
CA ALA A 162 -2.96 3.66 13.55
C ALA A 162 -2.24 3.44 12.21
N HIS A 163 -1.94 4.52 11.47
CA HIS A 163 -1.21 4.42 10.21
C HIS A 163 0.27 4.06 10.41
N ASN A 164 0.91 4.65 11.42
CA ASN A 164 2.30 4.37 11.77
C ASN A 164 2.48 2.95 12.29
N ALA A 165 1.58 2.46 13.15
CA ALA A 165 1.59 1.08 13.64
C ALA A 165 1.49 0.08 12.48
N ARG A 166 0.59 0.32 11.52
CA ARG A 166 0.49 -0.50 10.30
C ARG A 166 1.78 -0.51 9.49
N ARG A 167 2.39 0.66 9.29
CA ARG A 167 3.69 0.76 8.59
C ARG A 167 4.81 0.05 9.33
N ALA A 168 4.86 0.13 10.66
CA ALA A 168 5.85 -0.55 11.47
C ALA A 168 5.73 -2.07 11.32
N VAL A 169 4.50 -2.60 11.38
CA VAL A 169 4.21 -4.02 11.13
C VAL A 169 4.61 -4.45 9.72
N GLU A 170 4.26 -3.69 8.69
CA GLU A 170 4.66 -3.98 7.30
C GLU A 170 6.19 -4.01 7.14
N ARG A 171 6.92 -3.09 7.77
CA ARG A 171 8.39 -3.05 7.75
C ARG A 171 9.01 -4.22 8.51
N ALA A 172 8.47 -4.56 9.68
CA ALA A 172 8.94 -5.69 10.48
C ALA A 172 8.80 -7.00 9.71
N PHE A 173 7.65 -7.23 9.08
CA PHE A 173 7.46 -8.38 8.20
C PHE A 173 8.39 -8.34 6.97
N ALA A 174 8.60 -7.18 6.36
CA ALA A 174 9.53 -7.08 5.23
C ALA A 174 10.96 -7.45 5.63
N ALA A 175 11.40 -7.06 6.82
CA ALA A 175 12.70 -7.40 7.37
C ALA A 175 12.81 -8.89 7.71
N GLN A 176 11.82 -9.47 8.39
CA GLN A 176 11.80 -10.90 8.73
C GLN A 176 11.70 -11.80 7.49
N ALA A 177 10.95 -11.36 6.46
CA ALA A 177 10.82 -12.08 5.21
C ALA A 177 12.04 -11.93 4.30
N ALA A 178 13.05 -11.12 4.63
CA ALA A 178 14.22 -10.92 3.78
C ALA A 178 15.04 -12.21 3.60
N GLY A 179 15.25 -12.98 4.67
CA GLY A 179 15.97 -14.26 4.63
C GLY A 179 15.25 -15.33 3.80
N PRO A 180 13.98 -15.67 4.12
CA PRO A 180 13.18 -16.61 3.34
C PRO A 180 12.98 -16.18 1.88
N ARG A 181 12.91 -14.86 1.59
CA ARG A 181 12.84 -14.37 0.20
C ARG A 181 14.14 -14.61 -0.55
N ALA A 182 15.29 -14.39 0.07
CA ALA A 182 16.59 -14.60 -0.58
C ALA A 182 16.77 -16.08 -0.98
N THR A 183 16.40 -17.03 -0.10
CA THR A 183 16.50 -18.46 -0.39
C THR A 183 15.47 -18.91 -1.41
N ALA A 184 14.21 -18.45 -1.31
CA ALA A 184 13.19 -18.73 -2.30
C ALA A 184 13.60 -18.21 -3.69
N GLN A 185 14.19 -17.01 -3.75
CA GLN A 185 14.69 -16.43 -4.98
C GLN A 185 15.85 -17.26 -5.54
N LEU A 186 16.82 -17.67 -4.70
CA LEU A 186 17.92 -18.55 -5.11
C LEU A 186 17.43 -19.90 -5.64
N LEU A 187 16.50 -20.55 -4.94
CA LEU A 187 15.89 -21.82 -5.36
C LEU A 187 15.06 -21.68 -6.65
N THR A 188 14.47 -20.51 -6.87
CA THR A 188 13.76 -20.20 -8.13
C THR A 188 14.73 -19.99 -9.29
N TRP A 189 15.91 -19.41 -9.04
CA TRP A 189 16.96 -19.23 -10.05
C TRP A 189 17.72 -20.51 -10.37
N LEU A 190 17.80 -21.46 -9.42
CA LEU A 190 18.52 -22.72 -9.56
C LEU A 190 18.16 -23.52 -10.83
N PRO A 191 16.87 -23.80 -11.15
CA PRO A 191 16.52 -24.52 -12.37
C PRO A 191 16.88 -23.73 -13.64
N LEU A 192 16.84 -22.39 -13.59
CA LEU A 192 17.21 -21.56 -14.72
C LEU A 192 18.72 -21.60 -14.98
N LEU A 193 19.52 -21.55 -13.91
CA LEU A 193 20.97 -21.76 -13.96
C LEU A 193 21.32 -23.14 -14.51
N GLY A 194 20.58 -24.19 -14.11
CA GLY A 194 20.78 -25.54 -14.63
C GLY A 194 20.59 -25.64 -16.15
N VAL A 195 19.53 -25.03 -16.69
CA VAL A 195 19.30 -24.97 -18.14
C VAL A 195 20.35 -24.11 -18.85
N LEU A 196 20.81 -23.02 -18.22
CA LEU A 196 21.83 -22.14 -18.78
C LEU A 196 23.22 -22.81 -18.84
N LEU A 197 23.52 -23.72 -17.90
CA LEU A 197 24.80 -24.42 -17.83
C LEU A 197 24.94 -25.55 -18.87
N MET A 198 23.83 -26.13 -19.35
CA MET A 198 23.84 -27.21 -20.35
C MET A 198 24.69 -26.93 -21.61
N PRO A 199 24.55 -25.77 -22.30
CA PRO A 199 25.39 -25.48 -23.46
C PRO A 199 26.87 -25.30 -23.11
N VAL A 200 27.20 -24.83 -21.90
CA VAL A 200 28.59 -24.72 -21.42
C VAL A 200 29.23 -26.11 -21.26
N LEU A 201 28.42 -27.10 -20.88
CA LEU A 201 28.81 -28.51 -20.78
C LEU A 201 28.75 -29.26 -22.13
N GLY A 202 28.45 -28.57 -23.24
CA GLY A 202 28.36 -29.17 -24.57
C GLY A 202 27.10 -30.01 -24.82
N VAL A 203 26.09 -29.92 -23.95
CA VAL A 203 24.83 -30.67 -24.08
C VAL A 203 23.75 -29.77 -24.69
N ALA A 204 23.17 -30.20 -25.80
CA ALA A 204 22.03 -29.51 -26.39
C ALA A 204 20.78 -29.71 -25.49
N PRO A 205 20.07 -28.66 -25.06
CA PRO A 205 18.89 -28.82 -24.19
C PRO A 205 17.77 -29.67 -24.82
N THR A 206 17.74 -29.71 -26.15
CA THR A 206 16.80 -30.53 -26.96
C THR A 206 17.12 -32.02 -26.93
N SER A 207 18.36 -32.41 -26.64
CA SER A 207 18.73 -33.83 -26.49
C SER A 207 18.52 -34.33 -25.05
N ALA A 208 18.54 -33.42 -24.07
CA ALA A 208 18.39 -33.77 -22.66
C ALA A 208 16.93 -33.85 -22.19
N TYR A 209 16.02 -33.05 -22.77
CA TYR A 209 14.61 -33.04 -22.40
C TYR A 209 13.71 -33.30 -23.61
N PRO A 210 12.99 -34.44 -23.63
CA PRO A 210 11.94 -34.67 -24.61
C PRO A 210 10.87 -33.57 -24.52
N PRO A 211 10.31 -33.11 -25.65
CA PRO A 211 9.33 -32.02 -25.67
C PRO A 211 8.09 -32.31 -24.81
N ALA A 212 7.72 -33.59 -24.64
CA ALA A 212 6.62 -34.02 -23.78
C ALA A 212 6.85 -33.68 -22.30
N VAL A 213 8.08 -33.86 -21.78
CA VAL A 213 8.43 -33.56 -20.38
C VAL A 213 8.38 -32.05 -20.13
N LEU A 214 8.84 -31.27 -21.11
CA LEU A 214 8.85 -29.81 -21.06
C LEU A 214 7.42 -29.24 -21.07
N LEU A 215 6.53 -29.82 -21.87
CA LEU A 215 5.11 -29.52 -21.88
C LEU A 215 4.43 -29.85 -20.55
N LEU A 216 4.75 -31.01 -19.97
CA LEU A 216 4.19 -31.45 -18.68
C LEU A 216 4.62 -30.53 -17.52
N ALA A 217 5.81 -29.94 -17.59
CA ALA A 217 6.29 -28.99 -16.57
C ALA A 217 5.72 -27.58 -16.76
N VAL A 218 5.66 -27.08 -18.00
CA VAL A 218 5.26 -25.69 -18.30
C VAL A 218 3.76 -25.50 -18.29
N ALA A 219 2.99 -26.46 -18.83
CA ALA A 219 1.53 -26.36 -18.93
C ALA A 219 0.84 -26.12 -17.58
N PRO A 220 1.08 -26.90 -16.50
CA PRO A 220 0.42 -26.67 -15.22
C PRO A 220 0.84 -25.33 -14.58
N GLY A 221 2.10 -24.92 -14.74
CA GLY A 221 2.58 -23.62 -14.27
C GLY A 221 1.86 -22.45 -14.95
N LEU A 222 1.68 -22.52 -16.28
CA LEU A 222 0.94 -21.51 -17.04
C LEU A 222 -0.54 -21.48 -16.64
N LEU A 223 -1.13 -22.66 -16.44
CA LEU A 223 -2.54 -22.83 -16.09
C LEU A 223 -2.83 -22.25 -14.69
N LEU A 224 -1.95 -22.51 -13.72
CA LEU A 224 -1.99 -21.92 -12.38
C LEU A 224 -1.80 -20.39 -12.41
N LEU A 225 -0.91 -19.88 -13.25
CA LEU A 225 -0.71 -18.44 -13.42
C LEU A 225 -1.97 -17.75 -13.98
N LEU A 226 -2.58 -18.34 -15.01
CA LEU A 226 -3.81 -17.85 -15.63
C LEU A 226 -5.00 -17.91 -14.66
N ALA A 227 -5.17 -19.02 -13.94
CA ALA A 227 -6.20 -19.16 -12.91
C ALA A 227 -6.00 -18.13 -11.80
N GLY A 228 -4.76 -17.95 -11.33
CA GLY A 228 -4.42 -16.93 -10.33
C GLY A 228 -4.74 -15.50 -10.79
N ARG A 229 -4.53 -15.19 -12.06
CA ARG A 229 -4.84 -13.89 -12.65
C ARG A 229 -6.34 -13.66 -12.83
N ARG A 230 -7.13 -14.72 -13.06
CA ARG A 230 -8.60 -14.62 -13.11
C ARG A 230 -9.23 -14.45 -11.73
N LEU A 231 -8.69 -15.06 -10.68
CA LEU A 231 -9.21 -14.89 -9.31
C LEU A 231 -8.86 -13.54 -8.66
N THR A 232 -7.88 -12.81 -9.19
CA THR A 232 -7.41 -11.53 -8.60
C THR A 232 -7.91 -10.29 -9.35
N ARG A 233 -8.62 -10.47 -10.46
CA ARG A 233 -9.38 -9.41 -11.14
C ARG A 233 -10.81 -9.39 -10.61
#